data_AF-A0A3S5B1C4-F1
#
_entry.id   AF-A0A3S5B1C4-F1
#
_cell.length_a   1.000
_cell.length_b   1.000
_cell.length_c   1.000
_cell.angle_alpha   90.00
_cell.angle_beta   90.00
_cell.angle_gamma   90.00
#
_symmetry.space_group_name_H-M   'P 1'
#
loop_
_entity.id
_entity.type
_entity.pdbx_description
1 polymer ?
#
loop_
_entity_poly.entity_id
_entity_poly.type
_entity_poly.pdbx_seq_one_letter_code
_entity_poly.pdbx_strand_id
1 'polypeptide(L)'
;MFHLFFLPVLVFLYSQNSDLFWKLRIGVQADVGSSLKQLTVLLNQLAPIRSELEKQDLDFTKSPPCDSVEPPSILRLSPPSWLAVLRAREDQRDAEIEESARDVQPNSYLNPLQVLWRLEHEGLGQQSEVSPADATSVAVDDEDSIIVADGGDFVASASYIIRPRRPLSWLDPGPFGTLGVGGGFALGAKLCRPNVRFTSVKQGSRSYSFLLLG
;
A
#
# COMPACT_ATOMS: atom_id res chain seq x y z
N MET A 1 -30.60 -51.75 9.61
CA MET A 1 -29.36 -51.57 8.83
C MET A 1 -29.13 -50.07 8.69
N PHE A 2 -28.39 -49.48 9.64
CA PHE A 2 -28.05 -48.07 9.66
C PHE A 2 -26.88 -47.82 8.70
N HIS A 3 -27.03 -46.91 7.75
CA HIS A 3 -25.88 -46.36 7.03
C HIS A 3 -25.64 -44.93 7.51
N LEU A 4 -24.58 -44.80 8.31
CA LEU A 4 -23.96 -43.55 8.73
C LEU A 4 -22.82 -43.22 7.74
N PHE A 5 -22.84 -42.00 7.23
CA PHE A 5 -21.75 -41.09 6.85
C PHE A 5 -20.32 -41.64 6.62
N PHE A 6 -19.62 -41.12 5.60
CA PHE A 6 -18.50 -40.15 5.74
C PHE A 6 -17.89 -39.81 4.37
N LEU A 7 -17.96 -38.53 3.97
CA LEU A 7 -17.01 -37.92 3.03
C LEU A 7 -15.69 -37.68 3.77
N PRO A 8 -14.54 -37.83 3.11
CA PRO A 8 -13.41 -36.97 3.42
C PRO A 8 -12.89 -36.32 2.14
N VAL A 9 -13.16 -35.01 1.98
CA VAL A 9 -12.26 -34.15 1.20
C VAL A 9 -11.04 -33.95 2.07
N LEU A 10 -10.06 -34.82 1.88
CA LEU A 10 -8.78 -34.79 2.57
C LEU A 10 -7.85 -33.86 1.80
N VAL A 11 -7.82 -32.57 2.17
CA VAL A 11 -6.84 -31.61 1.66
C VAL A 11 -5.51 -31.86 2.36
N PHE A 12 -4.63 -32.65 1.75
CA PHE A 12 -3.22 -32.69 2.12
C PHE A 12 -2.48 -31.62 1.33
N LEU A 13 -2.18 -30.48 1.98
CA LEU A 13 -1.30 -29.44 1.47
C LEU A 13 0.09 -29.64 2.07
N TYR A 14 1.00 -30.25 1.30
CA TYR A 14 2.43 -30.29 1.61
C TYR A 14 3.11 -29.25 0.72
N SER A 15 3.23 -28.00 1.21
CA SER A 15 3.93 -26.95 0.47
C SER A 15 5.40 -26.95 0.89
N GLN A 16 6.29 -27.34 -0.04
CA GLN A 16 7.74 -27.25 0.14
C GLN A 16 8.11 -25.83 0.59
N ASN A 17 8.92 -25.71 1.64
CA ASN A 17 9.50 -24.46 2.15
C ASN A 17 8.53 -23.39 2.68
N SER A 18 7.24 -23.72 2.86
CA SER A 18 6.27 -22.74 3.38
C SER A 18 6.42 -22.45 4.89
N ASP A 19 7.22 -23.24 5.60
CA ASP A 19 7.48 -23.17 7.03
C ASP A 19 8.93 -22.79 7.38
N LEU A 20 9.69 -22.27 6.41
CA LEU A 20 11.10 -21.91 6.59
C LEU A 20 11.37 -20.93 7.74
N PHE A 21 10.43 -20.05 8.05
CA PHE A 21 10.58 -19.00 9.07
C PHE A 21 9.55 -19.10 10.19
N TRP A 22 8.32 -19.54 9.90
CA TRP A 22 7.28 -19.76 10.90
C TRP A 22 6.29 -20.83 10.43
N LYS A 23 5.67 -21.53 11.39
CA LYS A 23 4.67 -22.55 11.08
C LYS A 23 3.35 -21.90 10.69
N LEU A 24 2.95 -22.10 9.43
CA LEU A 24 1.65 -21.65 8.93
C LEU A 24 0.51 -22.46 9.57
N ARG A 25 -0.55 -21.75 9.98
CA ARG A 25 -1.81 -22.39 10.40
C ARG A 25 -2.60 -22.89 9.19
N ILE A 26 -2.56 -22.13 8.09
CA ILE A 26 -3.17 -22.44 6.80
C ILE A 26 -2.18 -21.96 5.74
N GLY A 27 -1.72 -22.88 4.88
CA GLY A 27 -0.93 -22.56 3.70
C GLY A 27 -1.78 -22.73 2.46
N VAL A 28 -1.73 -21.78 1.53
CA VAL A 28 -2.43 -21.86 0.24
C VAL A 28 -1.39 -21.73 -0.86
N GLN A 29 -1.29 -22.74 -1.72
CA GLN A 29 -0.41 -22.72 -2.89
C GLN A 29 -1.26 -22.49 -4.14
N ALA A 30 -1.24 -21.27 -4.66
CA ALA A 30 -1.97 -20.89 -5.86
C ALA A 30 -1.44 -19.57 -6.44
N ASP A 31 -1.86 -19.25 -7.68
CA ASP A 31 -1.68 -17.92 -8.25
C ASP A 31 -2.48 -16.87 -7.44
N VAL A 32 -1.83 -15.79 -7.03
CA VAL A 32 -2.42 -14.78 -6.15
C VAL A 32 -3.61 -14.10 -6.83
N GLY A 33 -3.50 -13.75 -8.11
CA GLY A 33 -4.55 -13.02 -8.83
C GLY A 33 -5.85 -13.82 -8.93
N SER A 34 -5.74 -15.07 -9.39
CA SER A 34 -6.86 -16.00 -9.53
C SER A 34 -7.48 -16.35 -8.17
N SER A 35 -6.65 -16.55 -7.15
CA SER A 35 -7.09 -16.90 -5.79
C SER A 35 -7.85 -15.76 -5.13
N LEU A 36 -7.34 -14.53 -5.20
CA LEU A 36 -8.03 -13.35 -4.67
C LEU A 36 -9.36 -13.14 -5.38
N LYS A 37 -9.42 -13.30 -6.71
CA LYS A 37 -10.67 -13.19 -7.47
C LYS A 37 -11.73 -14.18 -6.99
N GLN A 38 -11.36 -15.45 -6.79
CA GLN A 38 -12.28 -16.47 -6.28
C GLN A 38 -12.71 -16.17 -4.85
N LEU A 39 -11.78 -15.75 -3.99
CA LEU A 39 -12.09 -15.38 -2.61
C LEU A 39 -13.07 -14.20 -2.55
N THR A 40 -12.89 -13.17 -3.37
CA THR A 40 -13.81 -12.03 -3.46
C THR A 40 -15.22 -12.48 -3.87
N VAL A 41 -15.35 -13.38 -4.85
CA VAL A 41 -16.64 -13.92 -5.27
C VAL A 41 -17.32 -14.66 -4.11
N LEU A 42 -16.58 -15.51 -3.40
CA LEU A 42 -17.10 -16.26 -2.25
C LEU A 42 -17.51 -15.34 -1.09
N LEU A 43 -16.68 -14.34 -0.75
CA LEU A 43 -17.00 -13.38 0.31
C LEU A 43 -18.27 -12.57 -0.03
N ASN A 44 -18.43 -12.14 -1.29
CA ASN A 44 -19.62 -11.42 -1.72
C ASN A 44 -20.89 -12.29 -1.67
N GLN A 45 -20.77 -13.60 -1.87
CA GLN A 45 -21.89 -14.54 -1.73
C GLN A 45 -22.26 -14.78 -0.26
N LEU A 46 -21.25 -14.88 0.63
CA LEU A 46 -21.43 -15.21 2.05
C LEU A 46 -21.84 -14.00 2.90
N ALA A 47 -21.39 -12.81 2.53
CA ALA A 47 -21.67 -11.57 3.23
C ALA A 47 -21.74 -10.43 2.19
N PRO A 48 -22.83 -10.33 1.42
CA PRO A 48 -22.99 -9.24 0.46
C PRO A 48 -22.87 -7.92 1.22
N ILE A 49 -21.98 -7.04 0.75
CA ILE A 49 -21.81 -5.70 1.30
C ILE A 49 -23.15 -4.97 1.14
N ARG A 50 -23.97 -4.92 2.19
CA ARG A 50 -25.12 -4.04 2.21
C ARG A 50 -24.59 -2.62 2.36
N SER A 51 -24.77 -1.81 1.33
CA SER A 51 -24.61 -0.35 1.40
C SER A 51 -25.67 0.33 2.29
N GLU A 52 -26.58 -0.44 2.93
CA GLU A 52 -27.66 0.06 3.78
C GLU A 52 -27.26 0.26 5.25
N LEU A 53 -26.19 1.01 5.52
CA LEU A 53 -25.94 1.55 6.87
C LEU A 53 -26.06 3.07 6.93
N GLU A 54 -26.60 3.72 5.90
CA GLU A 54 -26.70 5.19 5.85
C GLU A 54 -28.08 5.80 6.18
N LYS A 55 -29.13 5.03 6.54
CA LYS A 55 -30.46 5.63 6.83
C LYS A 55 -31.29 4.95 7.92
N GLN A 56 -30.69 4.47 8.99
CA GLN A 56 -31.46 4.16 10.20
C GLN A 56 -30.83 4.83 11.41
N ASP A 57 -31.54 5.82 11.94
CA ASP A 57 -31.38 6.34 13.30
C ASP A 57 -31.54 5.18 14.28
N LEU A 58 -30.43 4.50 14.58
CA LEU A 58 -30.38 3.45 15.59
C LEU A 58 -30.22 4.12 16.96
N ASP A 59 -31.37 4.43 17.55
CA ASP A 59 -31.50 4.74 18.98
C ASP A 59 -31.06 3.51 19.80
N PHE A 60 -29.84 3.57 20.34
CA PHE A 60 -29.21 2.52 21.14
C PHE A 60 -29.90 2.26 22.49
N THR A 61 -30.99 2.97 22.83
CA THR A 61 -31.69 2.81 24.12
C THR A 61 -32.78 1.74 24.12
N LYS A 62 -33.13 1.14 22.97
CA LYS A 62 -34.16 0.10 22.90
C LYS A 62 -33.54 -1.29 22.78
N SER A 63 -33.79 -2.13 23.80
CA SER A 63 -33.53 -3.57 23.70
C SER A 63 -34.50 -4.22 22.72
N PRO A 64 -34.03 -5.13 21.83
CA PRO A 64 -34.91 -5.83 20.91
C PRO A 64 -35.78 -6.86 21.66
N PRO A 65 -37.03 -7.11 21.22
CA PRO A 65 -37.87 -8.16 21.78
C PRO A 65 -37.26 -9.54 21.53
N CYS A 66 -37.37 -10.43 22.53
CA CYS A 66 -36.63 -11.70 22.67
C CYS A 66 -36.97 -12.79 21.64
N ASP A 67 -37.86 -12.54 20.68
CA ASP A 67 -38.30 -13.52 19.69
C ASP A 67 -37.97 -13.05 18.28
N SER A 68 -36.72 -13.19 17.88
CA SER A 68 -36.34 -13.16 16.46
C SER A 68 -35.20 -14.12 16.20
N VAL A 69 -35.47 -15.10 15.33
CA VAL A 69 -34.51 -15.99 14.69
C VAL A 69 -33.20 -15.24 14.43
N GLU A 70 -32.10 -15.67 15.05
CA GLU A 70 -30.79 -15.09 14.78
C GLU A 70 -30.52 -15.19 13.27
N PRO A 71 -30.39 -14.06 12.55
CA PRO A 71 -29.98 -14.13 11.14
C PRO A 71 -28.59 -14.76 11.09
N PRO A 72 -28.27 -15.55 10.03
CA PRO A 72 -26.98 -16.22 9.93
C PRO A 72 -25.87 -15.21 10.15
N SER A 73 -24.98 -15.54 11.08
CA SER A 73 -23.91 -14.70 11.60
C SER A 73 -23.23 -13.91 10.48
N ILE A 74 -23.62 -12.63 10.35
CA ILE A 74 -22.99 -11.69 9.44
C ILE A 74 -21.50 -11.72 9.75
N LEU A 75 -20.71 -12.15 8.77
CA LEU A 75 -19.27 -12.25 8.89
C LEU A 75 -18.71 -10.81 8.90
N ARG A 76 -18.57 -10.22 10.11
CA ARG A 76 -17.94 -8.91 10.28
C ARG A 76 -16.44 -9.05 10.04
N LEU A 77 -16.03 -8.86 8.79
CA LEU A 77 -14.65 -9.03 8.33
C LEU A 77 -13.66 -8.02 8.93
N SER A 78 -14.10 -6.96 9.61
CA SER A 78 -13.23 -6.02 10.32
C SER A 78 -14.03 -5.23 11.36
N PRO A 79 -13.75 -5.37 12.67
CA PRO A 79 -14.37 -4.53 13.68
C PRO A 79 -14.00 -3.05 13.46
N PRO A 80 -14.97 -2.11 13.32
CA PRO A 80 -14.68 -0.70 13.09
C PRO A 80 -13.79 -0.07 14.17
N SER A 81 -13.93 -0.53 15.42
CA SER A 81 -13.08 -0.11 16.54
C SER A 81 -11.61 -0.47 16.35
N TRP A 82 -11.31 -1.64 15.77
CA TRP A 82 -9.94 -2.04 15.47
C TRP A 82 -9.33 -1.20 14.34
N LEU A 83 -10.08 -0.95 13.27
CA LEU A 83 -9.63 -0.07 12.19
C LEU A 83 -9.37 1.36 12.67
N ALA A 84 -10.20 1.88 13.58
CA ALA A 84 -9.97 3.18 14.20
C ALA A 84 -8.67 3.22 15.00
N VAL A 85 -8.34 2.16 15.75
CA VAL A 85 -7.06 2.05 16.48
C VAL A 85 -5.87 2.05 15.51
N LEU A 86 -5.96 1.32 14.38
CA LEU A 86 -4.89 1.29 13.38
C LEU A 86 -4.67 2.66 12.74
N ARG A 87 -5.75 3.35 12.33
CA ARG A 87 -5.68 4.70 11.76
C ARG A 87 -5.07 5.70 12.74
N ALA A 88 -5.53 5.69 13.99
CA ALA A 88 -4.98 6.59 15.01
C ALA A 88 -3.46 6.39 15.22
N ARG A 89 -2.96 5.16 15.09
CA ARG A 89 -1.52 4.88 15.18
C ARG A 89 -0.75 5.34 13.93
N GLU A 90 -1.35 5.20 12.76
CA GLU A 90 -0.80 5.72 11.50
C GLU A 90 -0.72 7.26 11.55
N ASP A 91 -1.81 7.92 11.94
CA ASP A 91 -1.89 9.37 12.11
C ASP A 91 -0.85 9.89 13.14
N GLN A 92 -0.70 9.17 14.27
CA GLN A 92 0.32 9.49 15.26
C GLN A 92 1.73 9.40 14.67
N ARG A 93 2.01 8.34 13.89
CA ARG A 93 3.33 8.15 13.30
C ARG A 93 3.64 9.21 12.24
N ASP A 94 2.66 9.60 11.44
CA ASP A 94 2.78 10.67 10.47
C ASP A 94 3.07 12.03 11.15
N ALA A 95 2.43 12.30 12.29
CA ALA A 95 2.70 13.50 13.09
C ALA A 95 4.14 13.54 13.64
N GLU A 96 4.65 12.40 14.15
CA GLU A 96 6.04 12.28 14.62
C GLU A 96 7.06 12.54 13.49
N ILE A 97 6.77 12.04 12.29
CA ILE A 97 7.58 12.26 11.09
C ILE A 97 7.56 13.74 10.71
N GLU A 98 6.39 14.37 10.72
CA GLU A 98 6.22 15.78 10.38
C GLU A 98 6.97 16.69 11.37
N GLU A 99 6.88 16.42 12.67
CA GLU A 99 7.64 17.13 13.70
C GLU A 99 9.15 16.99 13.45
N SER A 100 9.62 15.77 13.23
CA SER A 100 11.03 15.48 12.93
C SER A 100 11.51 16.14 11.63
N ALA A 101 10.62 16.29 10.63
CA ALA A 101 10.90 16.97 9.37
C ALA A 101 10.96 18.50 9.52
N ARG A 102 10.25 19.06 10.50
CA ARG A 102 10.25 20.50 10.82
C ARG A 102 11.40 20.91 11.73
N ASP A 103 12.01 19.96 12.45
CA ASP A 103 13.20 20.21 13.26
C ASP A 103 14.40 20.57 12.36
N VAL A 104 14.60 21.88 12.17
CA VAL A 104 15.71 22.44 11.42
C VAL A 104 16.55 23.26 12.39
N GLN A 105 17.75 22.78 12.68
CA GLN A 105 18.69 23.52 13.52
C GLN A 105 19.42 24.60 12.71
N PRO A 106 19.60 25.82 13.28
CA PRO A 106 20.39 26.87 12.64
C PRO A 106 21.82 26.39 12.35
N ASN A 107 22.34 26.68 11.14
CA ASN A 107 23.69 26.29 10.69
C ASN A 107 23.95 24.77 10.57
N SER A 108 22.92 23.94 10.46
CA SER A 108 23.05 22.51 10.21
C SER A 108 22.97 22.15 8.72
N TYR A 109 23.36 20.92 8.38
CA TYR A 109 23.10 20.31 7.08
C TYR A 109 21.59 20.13 6.84
N LEU A 110 21.19 19.90 5.58
CA LEU A 110 19.80 19.61 5.22
C LEU A 110 19.27 18.40 6.01
N ASN A 111 18.11 18.58 6.65
CA ASN A 111 17.40 17.48 7.29
C ASN A 111 16.82 16.56 6.19
N PRO A 112 17.24 15.29 6.09
CA PRO A 112 16.76 14.38 5.05
C PRO A 112 15.25 14.10 5.15
N LEU A 113 14.68 14.08 6.36
CA LEU A 113 13.24 13.89 6.55
C LEU A 113 12.47 15.09 6.01
N GLN A 114 13.01 16.31 6.16
CA GLN A 114 12.41 17.50 5.56
C GLN A 114 12.32 17.40 4.03
N VAL A 115 13.39 16.92 3.39
CA VAL A 115 13.44 16.76 1.93
C VAL A 115 12.39 15.75 1.48
N LEU A 116 12.31 14.59 2.15
CA LEU A 116 11.35 13.54 1.82
C LEU A 116 9.91 13.98 2.08
N TRP A 117 9.67 14.67 3.19
CA TRP A 117 8.35 15.17 3.55
C TRP A 117 7.86 16.21 2.54
N ARG A 118 8.71 17.17 2.14
CA ARG A 118 8.36 18.13 1.08
C ARG A 118 8.18 17.45 -0.26
N LEU A 119 9.01 16.46 -0.59
CA LEU A 119 8.83 15.71 -1.83
C LEU A 119 7.45 15.06 -1.90
N GLU A 120 6.98 14.42 -0.83
CA GLU A 120 5.63 13.83 -0.78
C GLU A 120 4.53 14.88 -0.89
N HIS A 121 4.59 15.94 -0.08
CA HIS A 121 3.47 16.87 0.09
C HIS A 121 3.46 18.03 -0.92
N GLU A 122 4.61 18.38 -1.47
CA GLU A 122 4.79 19.52 -2.39
C GLU A 122 5.26 19.07 -3.79
N GLY A 123 5.99 17.94 -3.89
CA GLY A 123 6.67 17.53 -5.12
C GLY A 123 6.01 16.41 -5.94
N LEU A 124 5.22 15.53 -5.31
CA LEU A 124 4.66 14.32 -5.93
C LEU A 124 3.15 14.37 -6.21
N GLY A 125 2.51 15.55 -6.08
CA GLY A 125 1.04 15.62 -6.14
C GLY A 125 0.41 16.97 -6.42
N GLN A 126 1.07 17.92 -7.08
CA GLN A 126 0.32 19.04 -7.67
C GLN A 126 -0.31 18.59 -8.98
N GLN A 127 -1.64 18.63 -9.06
CA GLN A 127 -2.35 18.61 -10.34
C GLN A 127 -1.85 19.80 -11.14
N SER A 128 -1.05 19.59 -12.18
CA SER A 128 -0.89 20.60 -13.22
C SER A 128 -2.28 20.87 -13.79
N GLU A 129 -2.83 22.05 -13.54
CA GLU A 129 -3.95 22.55 -14.31
C GLU A 129 -3.54 22.48 -15.79
N VAL A 130 -4.13 21.55 -16.53
CA VAL A 130 -3.93 21.45 -17.97
C VAL A 130 -4.47 22.73 -18.58
N SER A 131 -3.58 23.64 -18.95
CA SER A 131 -3.94 24.78 -19.79
C SER A 131 -4.34 24.24 -21.17
N PRO A 132 -5.58 24.46 -21.66
CA PRO A 132 -6.15 23.71 -22.77
C PRO A 132 -5.67 24.17 -24.16
N ALA A 133 -4.45 24.71 -24.29
CA ALA A 133 -4.06 25.41 -25.52
C ALA A 133 -3.32 24.55 -26.56
N ASP A 134 -2.61 23.48 -26.20
CA ASP A 134 -1.76 22.75 -27.16
C ASP A 134 -2.02 21.23 -27.17
N ALA A 135 -2.95 20.80 -28.02
CA ALA A 135 -3.36 19.40 -28.21
C ALA A 135 -2.31 18.53 -28.95
N THR A 136 -1.00 18.73 -28.70
CA THR A 136 0.10 17.92 -29.26
C THR A 136 1.11 17.45 -28.20
N SER A 137 1.03 17.94 -26.96
CA SER A 137 1.76 17.35 -25.84
C SER A 137 0.94 16.22 -25.21
N VAL A 138 1.50 15.01 -25.16
CA VAL A 138 0.96 13.91 -24.34
C VAL A 138 0.86 14.41 -22.90
N ALA A 139 -0.35 14.50 -22.36
CA ALA A 139 -0.56 14.90 -20.98
C ALA A 139 0.20 13.94 -20.06
N VAL A 140 1.18 14.47 -19.32
CA VAL A 140 1.82 13.75 -18.23
C VAL A 140 0.85 13.83 -17.07
N ASP A 141 0.10 12.76 -16.80
CA ASP A 141 -0.72 12.71 -15.59
C ASP A 141 0.22 12.79 -14.37
N ASP A 142 -0.01 13.74 -13.46
CA ASP A 142 0.83 13.88 -12.27
C ASP A 142 0.67 12.70 -11.30
N GLU A 143 -0.43 11.96 -11.43
CA GLU A 143 -0.59 10.65 -10.80
C GLU A 143 0.44 9.67 -11.37
N ASP A 144 0.85 9.77 -12.65
CA ASP A 144 1.85 8.98 -13.37
C ASP A 144 3.29 9.31 -12.95
N SER A 145 3.62 9.06 -11.68
CA SER A 145 5.00 9.02 -11.18
C SER A 145 5.54 7.61 -10.92
N ILE A 146 6.85 7.41 -11.17
CA ILE A 146 7.64 6.27 -10.67
C ILE A 146 8.73 6.82 -9.75
N ILE A 147 8.81 6.25 -8.55
CA ILE A 147 9.82 6.54 -7.54
C ILE A 147 10.89 5.44 -7.57
N VAL A 148 12.14 5.84 -7.77
CA VAL A 148 13.30 4.97 -7.55
C VAL A 148 14.02 5.45 -6.31
N ALA A 149 14.06 4.61 -5.29
CA ALA A 149 14.71 4.91 -4.04
C ALA A 149 15.94 4.01 -3.87
N ASP A 150 17.10 4.61 -3.61
CA ASP A 150 18.41 3.94 -3.50
C ASP A 150 19.23 4.62 -2.39
N GLY A 151 20.13 3.89 -1.73
CA GLY A 151 20.83 4.36 -0.53
C GLY A 151 20.25 3.74 0.74
N GLY A 152 21.08 3.59 1.78
CA GLY A 152 20.70 2.90 3.02
C GLY A 152 19.65 3.65 3.82
N ASP A 153 20.07 4.54 4.73
CA ASP A 153 19.14 5.21 5.65
C ASP A 153 18.08 6.06 4.93
N PHE A 154 18.38 6.50 3.70
CA PHE A 154 17.50 7.31 2.88
C PHE A 154 16.35 6.50 2.26
N VAL A 155 16.59 5.27 1.76
CA VAL A 155 15.48 4.40 1.28
C VAL A 155 14.59 3.97 2.45
N ALA A 156 15.21 3.66 3.59
CA ALA A 156 14.49 3.28 4.80
C ALA A 156 13.58 4.42 5.27
N SER A 157 14.10 5.65 5.35
CA SER A 157 13.30 6.82 5.70
C SER A 157 12.21 7.11 4.67
N ALA A 158 12.53 7.03 3.38
CA ALA A 158 11.57 7.27 2.30
C ALA A 158 10.40 6.28 2.32
N SER A 159 10.62 5.02 2.70
CA SER A 159 9.55 4.00 2.79
C SER A 159 8.48 4.30 3.85
N TYR A 160 8.75 5.21 4.80
CA TYR A 160 7.78 5.65 5.79
C TYR A 160 7.09 6.97 5.42
N ILE A 161 7.58 7.69 4.41
CA ILE A 161 7.15 9.06 4.12
C ILE A 161 6.50 9.16 2.74
N ILE A 162 7.13 8.56 1.73
CA ILE A 162 6.69 8.67 0.34
C ILE A 162 5.58 7.66 0.07
N ARG A 163 4.48 8.10 -0.55
CA ARG A 163 3.34 7.25 -0.90
C ARG A 163 3.23 7.08 -2.42
N PRO A 164 3.62 5.92 -2.96
CA PRO A 164 3.48 5.63 -4.40
C PRO A 164 2.00 5.59 -4.80
N ARG A 165 1.64 6.29 -5.87
CA ARG A 165 0.24 6.48 -6.27
C ARG A 165 -0.38 5.30 -7.03
N ARG A 166 0.44 4.38 -7.54
CA ARG A 166 0.00 3.17 -8.24
C ARG A 166 0.83 1.93 -7.88
N PRO A 167 0.29 0.72 -8.06
CA PRO A 167 1.12 -0.49 -8.10
C PRO A 167 2.27 -0.35 -9.11
N LEU A 168 3.43 -0.91 -8.77
CA LEU A 168 4.64 -0.87 -9.61
C LEU A 168 5.17 0.56 -9.88
N SER A 169 4.96 1.49 -8.95
CA SER A 169 5.58 2.83 -8.97
C SER A 169 6.65 3.07 -7.92
N TRP A 170 7.06 2.03 -7.20
CA TRP A 170 8.17 2.08 -6.25
C TRP A 170 9.20 1.03 -6.62
N LEU A 171 10.45 1.46 -6.78
CA LEU A 171 11.57 0.60 -7.12
C LEU A 171 12.69 0.84 -6.09
N ASP A 172 13.08 -0.20 -5.37
CA ASP A 172 14.12 -0.16 -4.34
C ASP A 172 15.08 -1.37 -4.47
N PRO A 173 16.22 -1.42 -3.74
CA PRO A 173 17.18 -2.50 -3.83
C PRO A 173 16.66 -3.88 -3.40
N GLY A 174 15.41 -3.98 -2.94
CA GLY A 174 14.77 -5.20 -2.51
C GLY A 174 15.49 -5.88 -1.33
N PRO A 175 15.32 -7.21 -1.17
CA PRO A 175 15.78 -7.93 0.01
C PRO A 175 17.30 -8.00 0.15
N PHE A 176 18.06 -7.78 -0.93
CA PHE A 176 19.53 -7.80 -0.89
C PHE A 176 20.16 -6.45 -0.55
N GLY A 177 19.40 -5.35 -0.57
CA GLY A 177 19.92 -4.05 -0.18
C GLY A 177 21.08 -3.54 -1.05
N THR A 178 21.17 -3.98 -2.31
CA THR A 178 22.31 -3.67 -3.19
C THR A 178 22.34 -2.19 -3.55
N LEU A 179 23.23 -1.44 -2.91
CA LEU A 179 23.43 -0.01 -3.16
C LEU A 179 23.89 0.24 -4.61
N GLY A 180 23.35 1.29 -5.23
CA GLY A 180 23.74 1.73 -6.57
C GLY A 180 22.84 1.23 -7.70
N VAL A 181 21.76 0.51 -7.40
CA VAL A 181 20.76 0.08 -8.41
C VAL A 181 19.96 1.23 -9.00
N GLY A 182 19.94 2.40 -8.34
CA GLY A 182 19.02 3.49 -8.68
C GLY A 182 19.16 4.00 -10.11
N GLY A 183 20.38 4.11 -10.64
CA GLY A 183 20.61 4.56 -12.01
C GLY A 183 20.09 3.58 -13.06
N GLY A 184 20.30 2.28 -12.85
CA GLY A 184 19.81 1.23 -13.75
C GLY A 184 18.28 1.13 -13.74
N PHE A 185 17.68 1.25 -12.55
CA PHE A 185 16.24 1.25 -12.39
C PHE A 185 15.59 2.48 -13.02
N ALA A 186 16.20 3.65 -12.86
CA ALA A 186 15.73 4.88 -13.50
C ALA A 186 15.68 4.74 -15.03
N LEU A 187 16.77 4.24 -15.63
CA LEU A 187 16.85 4.05 -17.07
C LEU A 187 15.84 3.01 -17.56
N GLY A 188 15.75 1.86 -16.88
CA GLY A 188 14.80 0.80 -17.21
C GLY A 188 13.34 1.27 -17.11
N ALA A 189 13.01 2.01 -16.04
CA ALA A 189 11.68 2.58 -15.85
C ALA A 189 11.30 3.54 -16.99
N LYS A 190 12.19 4.45 -17.37
CA LYS A 190 11.93 5.42 -18.45
C LYS A 190 11.82 4.75 -19.82
N LEU A 191 12.58 3.70 -20.08
CA LEU A 191 12.45 2.90 -21.31
C LEU A 191 11.11 2.16 -21.39
N CYS A 192 10.65 1.58 -20.28
CA CYS A 192 9.38 0.87 -20.23
C CYS A 192 8.16 1.81 -20.20
N ARG A 193 8.31 3.01 -19.60
CA ARG A 193 7.26 4.01 -19.47
C ARG A 193 7.79 5.42 -19.80
N PRO A 194 7.90 5.77 -21.08
CA PRO A 194 8.51 7.03 -21.52
C PRO A 194 7.73 8.28 -21.10
N ASN A 195 6.41 8.18 -20.92
CA ASN A 195 5.52 9.31 -20.65
C ASN A 195 5.23 9.56 -19.16
N VAL A 196 5.88 8.82 -18.27
CA VAL A 196 5.65 8.88 -16.82
C VAL A 196 6.71 9.79 -16.17
N ARG A 197 6.27 10.60 -15.21
CA ARG A 197 7.13 11.45 -14.37
C ARG A 197 8.04 10.56 -13.53
N PHE A 198 9.30 10.93 -13.42
CA PHE A 198 10.29 10.11 -12.73
C PHE A 198 10.92 10.88 -11.57
N THR A 199 10.96 10.24 -10.40
CA THR A 199 11.56 10.81 -9.19
C THR A 199 12.56 9.83 -8.60
N SER A 200 13.85 10.21 -8.58
CA SER A 200 14.88 9.43 -7.87
C SER A 200 15.20 10.01 -6.51
N VAL A 201 15.24 9.16 -5.49
CA VAL A 201 15.49 9.49 -4.09
C VAL A 201 16.76 8.76 -3.64
N LYS A 202 17.90 9.47 -3.50
CA LYS A 202 19.19 8.84 -3.17
C LYS A 202 20.09 9.66 -2.23
N GLN A 203 20.75 8.99 -1.30
CA GLN A 203 21.82 9.57 -0.48
C GLN A 203 23.13 9.65 -1.28
N GLY A 204 23.71 10.85 -1.39
CA GLY A 204 24.92 11.09 -2.14
C GLY A 204 26.17 10.48 -1.50
N SER A 205 26.51 9.25 -1.88
CA SER A 205 27.91 8.85 -2.02
C SER A 205 28.22 8.84 -3.52
N ARG A 206 29.34 9.48 -3.89
CA ARG A 206 29.79 9.67 -5.26
C ARG A 206 29.77 8.36 -6.04
N SER A 207 28.76 8.15 -6.88
CA SER A 207 28.79 7.45 -8.19
C SER A 207 27.37 7.29 -8.75
N TYR A 208 27.18 7.85 -9.95
CA TYR A 208 26.09 7.71 -10.93
C TYR A 208 24.74 8.44 -10.66
N SER A 209 24.59 9.50 -11.47
CA SER A 209 23.41 10.21 -12.03
C SER A 209 22.35 10.81 -11.10
N PHE A 210 22.42 12.14 -10.94
CA PHE A 210 21.24 12.99 -10.76
C PHE A 210 20.60 13.21 -12.14
N LEU A 211 19.35 12.80 -12.33
CA LEU A 211 18.53 13.20 -13.47
C LEU A 211 17.12 13.52 -12.95
N LEU A 212 16.91 14.79 -12.61
CA LEU A 212 15.58 15.40 -12.65
C LEU A 212 15.34 15.72 -14.13
N LEU A 213 14.76 14.78 -14.87
CA LEU A 213 14.19 15.11 -16.18
C LEU A 213 12.81 15.67 -15.92
N GLY A 214 12.74 17.01 -15.94
CA GLY A 214 11.49 17.72 -16.20
C GLY A 214 10.99 17.45 -17.60
#